data_AF-A0A6M5Z569-F1
#
_entry.id   AF-A0A6M5Z569-F1
#
_cell.length_a   1.000
_cell.length_b   1.000
_cell.length_c   1.000
_cell.angle_alpha   90.00
_cell.angle_beta   90.00
_cell.angle_gamma   90.00
#
_symmetry.space_group_name_H-M   'P 1'
#
loop_
_entity.id
_entity.type
_entity.pdbx_description
1 polymer ?
#
loop_
_entity_poly.entity_id
_entity_poly.type
_entity_poly.pdbx_seq_one_letter_code
_entity_poly.pdbx_strand_id
1 'polypeptide(L)'
;MTECADIARDVTAQLTPEWYAPFEMARQCRGIDGAEHLTPLAVASHVHAQSPEVREAFPGSEDFCAAFLHAWKKIKTLPGEDVLTAAARMADRFTLLIDKVEQEQATAGYKRFISFCGHLCVGLGTDRIKLPCREVGAALGVQPKTVSCYRQLALEQGYLVLLKRHNHVPNGRGEATLFRFRVELWEYTRSQVKTSA
;
A
#
# COMPACT_ATOMS: atom_id res chain seq x y z
N MET A 1 -10.46 16.33 15.62
CA MET A 1 -9.51 17.28 15.00
C MET A 1 -8.39 17.71 15.95
N THR A 2 -8.60 17.70 17.27
CA THR A 2 -7.54 17.87 18.28
C THR A 2 -6.42 16.82 18.17
N GLU A 3 -6.79 15.61 17.74
CA GLU A 3 -5.90 14.44 17.59
C GLU A 3 -4.68 14.65 16.67
N CYS A 4 -4.82 15.36 15.55
CA CYS A 4 -3.68 15.63 14.67
C CYS A 4 -2.65 16.58 15.31
N ALA A 5 -3.12 17.51 16.15
CA ALA A 5 -2.24 18.44 16.86
C ALA A 5 -1.49 17.74 18.01
N ASP A 6 -2.14 16.78 18.69
CA ASP A 6 -1.51 15.97 19.73
C ASP A 6 -0.46 15.02 19.16
N ILE A 7 -0.70 14.43 17.98
CA ILE A 7 0.27 13.60 17.26
C ILE A 7 1.49 14.43 16.83
N ALA A 8 1.30 15.67 16.36
CA ALA A 8 2.40 16.56 16.01
C ALA A 8 3.35 16.85 17.19
N ARG A 9 2.84 16.85 18.43
CA ARG A 9 3.61 17.07 19.66
C ARG A 9 4.45 15.88 20.10
N ASP A 10 4.00 14.65 19.87
CA ASP A 10 4.73 13.44 20.27
C ASP A 10 5.90 13.11 19.31
N VAL A 11 5.83 13.54 18.04
CA VAL A 11 6.89 13.30 17.02
C VAL A 11 8.14 14.10 17.33
N THR A 12 7.96 15.34 17.80
CA THR A 12 9.03 16.33 17.95
C THR A 12 9.91 16.04 19.17
N ALA A 13 9.45 15.19 20.09
CA ALA A 13 10.24 14.76 21.26
C ALA A 13 11.40 13.81 20.90
N GLN A 14 11.38 13.18 19.72
CA GLN A 14 12.48 12.36 19.21
C GLN A 14 13.16 13.07 18.04
N LEU A 15 14.28 13.75 18.34
CA LEU A 15 15.13 14.50 17.41
C LEU A 15 15.49 13.68 16.16
N THR A 16 14.64 13.75 15.14
CA THR A 16 14.99 13.38 13.78
C THR A 16 15.54 14.63 13.08
N PRO A 17 16.53 14.50 12.18
CA PRO A 17 17.09 15.65 11.46
C PRO A 17 16.00 16.50 10.79
N GLU A 18 16.17 17.83 10.75
CA GLU A 18 15.18 18.81 10.26
C GLU A 18 14.56 18.48 8.89
N TRP A 19 15.30 17.79 8.01
CA TRP A 19 14.82 17.36 6.69
C TRP A 19 13.94 16.08 6.70
N TYR A 20 13.86 15.37 7.82
CA TYR A 20 13.09 14.13 7.99
C TYR A 20 11.69 14.37 8.55
N ALA A 21 11.44 15.54 9.15
CA ALA A 21 10.19 15.89 9.80
C ALA A 21 8.96 15.82 8.87
N PRO A 22 8.98 16.33 7.61
CA PRO A 22 7.82 16.22 6.73
C PRO A 22 7.47 14.76 6.39
N PHE A 23 8.47 13.87 6.34
CA PHE A 23 8.25 12.46 6.05
C PHE A 23 7.63 11.72 7.23
N GLU A 24 8.20 11.85 8.43
CA GLU A 24 7.62 11.21 9.61
C GLU A 24 6.25 11.79 9.96
N MET A 25 6.05 13.10 9.81
CA MET A 25 4.73 13.71 10.02
C MET A 25 3.71 13.19 9.01
N ALA A 26 4.04 13.13 7.72
CA ALA A 26 3.16 12.53 6.73
C ALA A 26 2.86 11.06 7.08
N ARG A 27 3.86 10.33 7.56
CA ARG A 27 3.74 8.91 7.92
C ARG A 27 2.83 8.68 9.13
N GLN A 28 2.86 9.57 10.11
CA GLN A 28 2.01 9.50 11.29
C GLN A 28 0.60 10.05 11.04
N CYS A 29 0.47 11.05 10.18
CA CYS A 29 -0.83 11.57 9.77
C CYS A 29 -1.61 10.53 8.93
N ARG A 30 -0.90 9.69 8.17
CA ARG A 30 -1.48 8.58 7.42
C ARG A 30 -2.11 7.56 8.36
N GLY A 31 -3.32 7.11 8.03
CA GLY A 31 -4.08 6.15 8.84
C GLY A 31 -4.94 6.76 9.94
N ILE A 32 -4.83 8.07 10.22
CA ILE A 32 -5.79 8.79 11.06
C ILE A 32 -7.06 9.03 10.22
N ASP A 33 -8.21 8.53 10.67
CA ASP A 33 -9.46 8.60 9.90
C ASP A 33 -9.79 10.05 9.46
N GLY A 34 -9.60 11.04 10.34
CA GLY A 34 -9.82 12.44 10.00
C GLY A 34 -8.88 12.99 8.92
N ALA A 35 -7.64 12.51 8.84
CA ALA A 35 -6.65 12.98 7.86
C ALA A 35 -6.85 12.32 6.48
N GLU A 36 -7.30 11.06 6.43
CA GLU A 36 -7.55 10.34 5.17
C GLU A 36 -8.74 10.92 4.37
N HIS A 37 -9.60 11.72 5.01
CA HIS A 37 -10.68 12.45 4.35
C HIS A 37 -10.30 13.84 3.84
N LEU A 38 -9.09 14.31 4.14
CA LEU A 38 -8.59 15.61 3.73
C LEU A 38 -7.64 15.47 2.54
N THR A 39 -7.48 16.55 1.77
CA THR A 39 -6.42 16.59 0.77
C THR A 39 -5.06 16.64 1.49
N PRO A 40 -4.00 16.05 0.92
CA PRO A 40 -2.67 16.11 1.53
C PRO A 40 -2.19 17.55 1.79
N LEU A 41 -2.61 18.50 0.95
CA LEU A 41 -2.34 19.92 1.15
C LEU A 41 -3.07 20.48 2.37
N ALA A 42 -4.36 20.15 2.56
CA ALA A 42 -5.11 20.58 3.73
C ALA A 42 -4.51 20.03 5.04
N VAL A 43 -4.05 18.77 5.02
CA VAL A 43 -3.30 18.17 6.14
C VAL A 43 -2.01 18.96 6.40
N ALA A 44 -1.20 19.21 5.36
CA ALA A 44 0.05 19.95 5.49
C ALA A 44 -0.16 21.37 6.03
N SER A 45 -1.11 22.12 5.47
CA SER A 45 -1.43 23.47 5.94
C SER A 45 -1.91 23.47 7.39
N HIS A 46 -2.69 22.47 7.78
CA HIS A 46 -3.15 22.33 9.16
C HIS A 46 -1.99 22.03 10.12
N VAL A 47 -1.12 21.07 9.78
CA VAL A 47 0.06 20.72 10.58
C VAL A 47 0.98 21.93 10.77
N HIS A 48 1.27 22.66 9.69
CA HIS A 48 2.08 23.89 9.75
C HIS A 48 1.44 24.96 10.64
N ALA A 49 0.13 25.18 10.51
CA ALA A 49 -0.56 26.17 11.31
C ALA A 49 -0.58 25.85 12.82
N GLN A 50 -0.62 24.56 13.18
CA GLN A 50 -0.83 24.12 14.56
C GLN A 50 0.45 23.69 15.30
N SER A 51 1.55 23.36 14.62
CA SER A 51 2.82 22.97 15.26
C SER A 51 3.84 24.12 15.26
N PRO A 52 4.17 24.70 16.43
CA PRO A 52 5.25 25.67 16.56
C PRO A 52 6.60 25.15 16.05
N GLU A 53 6.90 23.88 16.30
CA GLU A 53 8.15 23.22 15.93
C GLU A 53 8.29 23.13 14.41
N VAL A 54 7.20 22.81 13.70
CA VAL A 54 7.18 22.82 12.23
C VAL A 54 7.39 24.22 11.69
N ARG A 55 6.81 25.25 12.31
CA ARG A 55 7.00 26.64 11.86
C ARG A 55 8.41 27.16 12.13
N GLU A 56 9.04 26.68 13.19
CA GLU A 56 10.44 27.00 13.49
C GLU A 56 11.36 26.37 12.43
N ALA A 57 11.17 25.09 12.10
CA ALA A 57 11.95 24.40 11.09
C ALA A 57 11.62 24.85 9.64
N PHE A 58 10.37 25.24 9.39
CA PHE A 58 9.87 25.72 8.10
C PHE A 58 9.09 27.02 8.28
N PRO A 59 9.77 28.18 8.33
CA PRO A 59 9.11 29.47 8.51
C PRO A 59 8.06 29.78 7.44
N GLY A 60 8.32 29.33 6.19
CA GLY A 60 7.38 29.40 5.09
C GLY A 60 6.46 28.18 5.03
N SER A 61 5.15 28.40 4.97
CA SER A 61 4.16 27.31 4.82
C SER A 61 4.31 26.57 3.49
N GLU A 62 4.74 27.27 2.43
CA GLU A 62 4.89 26.70 1.09
C GLU A 62 5.99 25.63 1.03
N ASP A 63 7.15 25.90 1.62
CA ASP A 63 8.28 24.96 1.65
C ASP A 63 7.91 23.67 2.39
N PHE A 64 7.23 23.80 3.54
CA PHE A 64 6.70 22.66 4.28
C PHE A 64 5.66 21.88 3.46
N CYS A 65 4.68 22.58 2.87
CA CYS A 65 3.63 21.93 2.09
C CYS A 65 4.23 21.17 0.90
N ALA A 66 5.17 21.75 0.17
CA ALA A 66 5.84 21.08 -0.94
C ALA A 66 6.59 19.81 -0.49
N ALA A 67 7.37 19.89 0.60
CA ALA A 67 8.09 18.75 1.16
C ALA A 67 7.14 17.66 1.68
N PHE A 68 6.07 18.05 2.36
CA PHE A 68 5.04 17.15 2.89
C PHE A 68 4.29 16.44 1.76
N LEU A 69 3.85 17.16 0.72
CA LEU A 69 3.18 16.58 -0.45
C LEU A 69 4.08 15.55 -1.15
N HIS A 70 5.37 15.84 -1.26
CA HIS A 70 6.35 14.90 -1.81
C HIS A 70 6.50 13.64 -0.94
N ALA A 71 6.59 13.81 0.37
CA ALA A 71 6.67 12.69 1.31
C ALA A 71 5.41 11.84 1.34
N TRP A 72 4.23 12.47 1.34
CA TRP A 72 2.92 11.81 1.36
C TRP A 72 2.75 10.81 0.21
N LYS A 73 3.26 11.16 -0.98
CA LYS A 73 3.25 10.27 -2.16
C LYS A 73 4.20 9.07 -2.01
N LYS A 74 5.25 9.20 -1.22
CA LYS A 74 6.24 8.13 -0.99
C LYS A 74 5.80 7.13 0.06
N ILE A 75 4.94 7.52 0.99
CA ILE A 75 4.44 6.66 2.06
C ILE A 75 3.32 5.78 1.51
N LYS A 76 3.62 4.48 1.37
CA LYS A 76 2.71 3.48 0.84
C LYS A 76 2.15 2.53 1.89
N THR A 77 2.79 2.44 3.05
CA THR A 77 2.41 1.57 4.17
C THR A 77 2.36 2.40 5.45
N LEU A 78 1.42 2.08 6.34
CA LEU A 78 1.31 2.75 7.64
C LEU A 78 2.50 2.35 8.55
N PRO A 79 2.84 3.16 9.56
CA PRO A 79 3.76 2.73 10.62
C PRO A 79 3.32 1.39 11.22
N GLY A 80 4.26 0.44 11.35
CA GLY A 80 3.98 -0.90 11.90
C GLY A 80 3.26 -1.85 10.94
N GLU A 81 2.82 -1.40 9.77
CA GLU A 81 2.13 -2.22 8.77
C GLU A 81 3.13 -2.72 7.72
N ASP A 82 3.12 -4.03 7.43
CA ASP A 82 3.86 -4.59 6.30
C ASP A 82 3.07 -4.42 4.99
N VAL A 83 3.76 -4.58 3.85
CA VAL A 83 3.16 -4.37 2.52
C VAL A 83 1.97 -5.29 2.24
N LEU A 84 1.97 -6.54 2.74
CA LEU A 84 0.86 -7.47 2.54
C LEU A 84 -0.34 -7.02 3.38
N THR A 85 -0.13 -6.66 4.65
CA THR A 85 -1.20 -6.14 5.51
C THR A 85 -1.81 -4.86 4.92
N ALA A 86 -0.98 -3.94 4.43
CA ALA A 86 -1.44 -2.73 3.74
C ALA A 86 -2.26 -3.06 2.49
N ALA A 87 -1.80 -4.01 1.65
CA ALA A 87 -2.54 -4.43 0.46
C ALA A 87 -3.89 -5.06 0.80
N ALA A 88 -3.97 -5.84 1.88
CA ALA A 88 -5.23 -6.46 2.35
C ALA A 88 -6.22 -5.40 2.82
N ARG A 89 -5.79 -4.44 3.65
CA ARG A 89 -6.61 -3.31 4.08
C ARG A 89 -7.11 -2.48 2.90
N MET A 90 -6.24 -2.21 1.92
CA MET A 90 -6.63 -1.47 0.71
C MET A 90 -7.62 -2.26 -0.15
N ALA A 91 -7.51 -3.58 -0.23
CA ALA A 91 -8.49 -4.43 -0.93
C ALA A 91 -9.88 -4.40 -0.28
N ASP A 92 -9.94 -4.27 1.05
CA ASP A 92 -11.20 -4.13 1.80
C ASP A 92 -11.86 -2.77 1.56
N ARG A 93 -11.06 -1.69 1.47
CA ARG A 93 -11.58 -0.33 1.26
C ARG A 93 -11.91 -0.03 -0.21
N PHE A 94 -11.10 -0.54 -1.14
CA PHE A 94 -11.16 -0.17 -2.55
C PHE A 94 -11.07 -1.43 -3.43
N THR A 95 -12.19 -2.12 -3.59
CA THR A 95 -12.24 -3.33 -4.40
C THR A 95 -12.03 -3.03 -5.89
N LEU A 96 -11.05 -3.68 -6.51
CA LEU A 96 -10.88 -3.68 -7.96
C LEU A 96 -11.99 -4.50 -8.63
N LEU A 97 -12.65 -3.92 -9.63
CA LEU A 97 -13.72 -4.58 -10.38
C LEU A 97 -13.12 -5.57 -11.38
N ILE A 98 -13.49 -6.85 -11.28
CA ILE A 98 -13.16 -7.88 -12.29
C ILE A 98 -14.20 -7.88 -13.42
N ASP A 99 -13.92 -8.60 -14.52
CA ASP A 99 -14.87 -8.72 -15.62
C ASP A 99 -16.26 -9.16 -15.13
N LYS A 100 -17.32 -8.62 -15.73
CA LYS A 100 -18.70 -8.82 -15.26
C LYS A 100 -19.10 -10.30 -15.22
N VAL A 101 -18.72 -11.08 -16.23
CA VAL A 101 -19.05 -12.51 -16.30
C VAL A 101 -18.36 -13.28 -15.19
N GLU A 102 -17.09 -12.96 -14.96
CA GLU A 102 -16.30 -13.56 -13.88
C GLU A 102 -16.75 -13.09 -12.50
N GLN A 103 -17.25 -11.85 -12.40
CA GLN A 103 -17.78 -11.28 -11.17
C GLN A 103 -18.99 -12.05 -10.64
N GLU A 104 -19.86 -12.54 -11.51
CA GLU A 104 -21.03 -13.33 -11.10
C GLU A 104 -20.64 -14.73 -10.59
N GLN A 105 -19.52 -15.28 -11.07
CA GLN A 105 -19.06 -16.62 -10.73
C GLN A 105 -18.01 -16.64 -9.60
N ALA A 106 -17.41 -15.49 -9.29
CA ALA A 106 -16.37 -15.37 -8.28
C ALA A 106 -16.92 -15.23 -6.85
N THR A 107 -16.34 -16.01 -5.93
CA THR A 107 -16.56 -15.83 -4.48
C THR A 107 -16.06 -14.45 -4.01
N ALA A 108 -16.64 -13.92 -2.94
CA ALA A 108 -16.19 -12.65 -2.34
C ALA A 108 -14.70 -12.68 -1.96
N GLY A 109 -14.22 -13.80 -1.41
CA GLY A 109 -12.80 -13.97 -1.06
C GLY A 109 -11.86 -13.94 -2.28
N TYR A 110 -12.31 -14.46 -3.43
CA TYR A 110 -11.53 -14.40 -4.66
C TYR A 110 -11.47 -12.98 -5.24
N LYS A 111 -12.59 -12.25 -5.26
CA LYS A 111 -12.62 -10.83 -5.65
C LYS A 111 -11.66 -10.00 -4.80
N ARG A 112 -11.70 -10.21 -3.48
CA ARG A 112 -10.77 -9.59 -2.53
C ARG A 112 -9.32 -9.95 -2.83
N PHE A 113 -9.02 -11.21 -3.17
CA PHE A 113 -7.68 -11.64 -3.56
C PHE A 113 -7.15 -10.95 -4.84
N ILE A 114 -7.99 -10.76 -5.86
CA ILE A 114 -7.59 -10.01 -7.06
C ILE A 114 -7.33 -8.54 -6.73
N SER A 115 -8.21 -7.93 -5.94
CA SER A 115 -8.01 -6.56 -5.47
C SER A 115 -6.73 -6.42 -4.64
N PHE A 116 -6.44 -7.39 -3.78
CA PHE A 116 -5.21 -7.48 -3.01
C PHE A 116 -3.97 -7.51 -3.91
N CYS A 117 -3.97 -8.34 -4.96
CA CYS A 117 -2.84 -8.41 -5.90
C CYS A 117 -2.57 -7.05 -6.56
N GLY A 118 -3.62 -6.34 -6.98
CA GLY A 118 -3.48 -5.01 -7.57
C GLY A 118 -2.91 -3.98 -6.60
N HIS A 119 -3.43 -3.92 -5.37
CA HIS A 119 -2.90 -3.01 -4.34
C HIS A 119 -1.48 -3.38 -3.90
N LEU A 120 -1.13 -4.66 -3.89
CA LEU A 120 0.24 -5.13 -3.65
C LEU A 120 1.19 -4.60 -4.73
N CYS A 121 0.81 -4.67 -6.01
CA CYS A 121 1.58 -4.07 -7.11
C CYS A 121 1.77 -2.56 -6.95
N VAL A 122 0.70 -1.84 -6.58
CA VAL A 122 0.76 -0.38 -6.32
C VAL A 122 1.72 -0.09 -5.15
N GLY A 123 1.61 -0.84 -4.06
CA GLY A 123 2.51 -0.76 -2.90
C GLY A 123 3.97 -0.97 -3.28
N LEU A 124 4.26 -2.00 -4.08
CA LEU A 124 5.63 -2.29 -4.52
C LEU A 124 6.10 -1.39 -5.67
N GLY A 125 5.20 -0.73 -6.39
CA GLY A 125 5.51 0.04 -7.61
C GLY A 125 5.95 -0.83 -8.79
N THR A 126 5.58 -2.11 -8.80
CA THR A 126 5.93 -3.09 -9.83
C THR A 126 4.77 -4.05 -10.10
N ASP A 127 4.66 -4.51 -11.34
CA ASP A 127 3.74 -5.55 -11.78
C ASP A 127 4.20 -6.96 -11.38
N ARG A 128 5.43 -7.11 -10.86
CA ARG A 128 6.02 -8.40 -10.47
C ARG A 128 5.87 -8.64 -8.97
N ILE A 129 5.15 -9.68 -8.60
CA ILE A 129 4.81 -9.97 -7.20
C ILE A 129 5.11 -11.43 -6.83
N LYS A 130 5.49 -11.61 -5.56
CA LYS A 130 5.58 -12.93 -4.94
C LYS A 130 4.32 -13.13 -4.09
N LEU A 131 3.72 -14.31 -4.20
CA LEU A 131 2.49 -14.66 -3.48
C LEU A 131 2.73 -15.90 -2.62
N PRO A 132 3.51 -15.79 -1.52
CA PRO A 132 3.74 -16.92 -0.64
C PRO A 132 2.46 -17.21 0.16
N CYS A 133 1.99 -18.46 0.09
CA CYS A 133 0.63 -18.80 0.51
C CYS A 133 0.35 -18.58 2.00
N ARG A 134 1.36 -18.72 2.87
CA ARG A 134 1.16 -18.62 4.32
C ARG A 134 0.92 -17.17 4.73
N GLU A 135 1.77 -16.27 4.27
CA GLU A 135 1.76 -14.85 4.58
C GLU A 135 0.57 -14.16 3.90
N VAL A 136 0.28 -14.49 2.64
CA VAL A 136 -0.92 -14.01 1.95
C VAL A 136 -2.18 -14.54 2.61
N GLY A 137 -2.17 -15.81 3.06
CA GLY A 137 -3.29 -16.41 3.77
C GLY A 137 -3.57 -15.71 5.10
N ALA A 138 -2.51 -15.44 5.87
CA ALA A 138 -2.60 -14.67 7.10
C ALA A 138 -3.15 -13.25 6.86
N ALA A 139 -2.61 -12.51 5.89
CA ALA A 139 -3.05 -11.16 5.56
C ALA A 139 -4.53 -11.09 5.12
N LEU A 140 -5.00 -12.11 4.38
CA LEU A 140 -6.38 -12.19 3.91
C LEU A 140 -7.32 -12.94 4.87
N GLY A 141 -6.84 -13.49 5.98
CA GLY A 141 -7.66 -14.29 6.89
C GLY A 141 -8.21 -15.58 6.26
N VAL A 142 -7.45 -16.21 5.34
CA VAL A 142 -7.82 -17.46 4.67
C VAL A 142 -6.73 -18.52 4.80
N GLN A 143 -7.09 -19.78 4.60
CA GLN A 143 -6.13 -20.88 4.65
C GLN A 143 -5.12 -20.80 3.49
N PRO A 144 -3.84 -21.20 3.67
CA PRO A 144 -2.83 -21.20 2.60
C PRO A 144 -3.24 -22.01 1.36
N LYS A 145 -4.00 -23.10 1.57
CA LYS A 145 -4.57 -23.91 0.49
C LYS A 145 -5.53 -23.09 -0.37
N THR A 146 -6.37 -22.26 0.24
CA THR A 146 -7.29 -21.34 -0.46
C THR A 146 -6.54 -20.36 -1.34
N VAL A 147 -5.45 -19.76 -0.83
CA VAL A 147 -4.57 -18.89 -1.63
C VAL A 147 -4.00 -19.64 -2.83
N SER A 148 -3.62 -20.91 -2.67
CA SER A 148 -3.14 -21.71 -3.80
C SER A 148 -4.21 -21.89 -4.88
N CYS A 149 -5.46 -22.18 -4.49
CA CYS A 149 -6.59 -22.25 -5.42
C CYS A 149 -6.84 -20.91 -6.12
N TYR A 150 -6.82 -19.80 -5.38
CA TYR A 150 -6.98 -18.47 -5.97
C TYR A 150 -5.89 -18.13 -6.98
N ARG A 151 -4.63 -18.49 -6.72
CA ARG A 151 -3.54 -18.29 -7.70
C ARG A 151 -3.78 -19.10 -8.98
N GLN A 152 -4.27 -20.34 -8.87
CA GLN A 152 -4.58 -21.16 -10.05
C GLN A 152 -5.70 -20.52 -10.87
N LEU A 153 -6.80 -20.14 -10.22
CA LEU A 153 -7.93 -19.49 -10.90
C LEU A 153 -7.49 -18.17 -11.56
N ALA A 154 -6.66 -17.38 -10.89
CA ALA A 154 -6.12 -16.14 -11.46
C ALA A 154 -5.14 -16.35 -12.63
N LEU A 155 -4.44 -17.48 -12.70
CA LEU A 155 -3.66 -17.86 -13.87
C LEU A 155 -4.57 -18.28 -15.04
N GLU A 156 -5.61 -19.06 -14.76
CA GLU A 156 -6.58 -19.54 -15.75
C GLU A 156 -7.36 -18.38 -16.39
N GLN A 157 -7.78 -17.40 -15.58
CA GLN A 157 -8.45 -16.18 -16.01
C GLN A 157 -7.50 -15.11 -16.56
N GLY A 158 -6.19 -15.38 -16.54
CA GLY A 158 -5.18 -14.49 -17.11
C GLY A 158 -4.88 -13.23 -16.29
N TYR A 159 -5.38 -13.09 -15.06
CA TYR A 159 -5.00 -12.01 -14.14
C TYR A 159 -3.54 -12.09 -13.69
N LEU A 160 -3.03 -13.32 -13.52
CA LEU A 160 -1.63 -13.60 -13.21
C LEU A 160 -0.96 -14.25 -14.43
N VAL A 161 0.31 -13.92 -14.61
CA VAL A 161 1.21 -14.60 -15.54
C VAL A 161 2.38 -15.14 -14.73
N LEU A 162 2.63 -16.43 -14.83
CA LEU A 162 3.76 -17.07 -14.15
C LEU A 162 5.08 -16.64 -14.81
N LEU A 163 5.97 -15.98 -14.05
CA LEU A 163 7.29 -15.57 -14.53
C LEU A 163 8.38 -16.56 -14.15
N LYS A 164 8.37 -17.03 -12.90
CA LYS A 164 9.37 -17.98 -12.38
C LYS A 164 8.72 -18.95 -11.42
N ARG A 165 8.87 -20.25 -11.67
CA ARG A 165 8.45 -21.30 -10.73
C ARG A 165 9.39 -21.32 -9.53
N HIS A 166 8.86 -21.66 -8.36
CA HIS A 166 9.70 -21.92 -7.20
C HIS A 166 10.65 -23.09 -7.50
N ASN A 167 11.92 -22.93 -7.16
CA ASN A 167 12.87 -24.04 -7.13
C ASN A 167 12.95 -24.53 -5.69
N HIS A 168 12.52 -25.76 -5.45
CA HIS A 168 12.70 -26.39 -4.14
C HIS A 168 14.17 -26.77 -3.99
N VAL A 169 14.91 -26.00 -3.20
CA VAL A 169 16.29 -26.31 -2.84
C VAL A 169 16.25 -26.99 -1.47
N PRO A 170 16.55 -28.30 -1.36
CA PRO A 170 16.68 -28.95 -0.06
C PRO A 170 17.83 -28.26 0.68
N ASN A 171 17.53 -27.60 1.80
CA ASN A 171 18.44 -26.80 2.64
C ASN A 171 18.75 -25.36 2.20
N GLY A 172 18.05 -24.82 1.20
CA GLY A 172 18.17 -23.40 0.80
C GLY A 172 16.98 -22.54 1.26
N ARG A 173 17.16 -21.21 1.28
CA ARG A 173 16.01 -20.28 1.25
C ARG A 173 15.38 -20.38 -0.14
N GLY A 174 14.44 -21.31 -0.30
CA GLY A 174 13.70 -21.48 -1.55
C GLY A 174 13.08 -20.16 -2.00
N GLU A 175 13.23 -19.82 -3.28
CA GLU A 175 12.61 -18.62 -3.82
C GLU A 175 11.12 -18.88 -4.07
N ALA A 176 10.26 -18.02 -3.54
CA ALA A 176 8.83 -18.07 -3.84
C ALA A 176 8.57 -17.84 -5.33
N THR A 177 7.52 -18.48 -5.84
CA THR A 177 7.03 -18.31 -7.22
C THR A 177 6.80 -16.82 -7.51
N LEU A 178 7.36 -16.36 -8.63
CA LEU A 178 7.23 -14.99 -9.11
C LEU A 178 6.14 -14.92 -10.18
N PHE A 179 5.22 -13.98 -10.03
CA PHE A 179 4.14 -13.72 -10.97
C PHE A 179 4.23 -12.29 -11.50
N ARG A 180 3.72 -12.06 -12.70
CA ARG A 180 3.30 -10.73 -13.18
C ARG A 180 1.79 -10.63 -12.99
N PHE A 181 1.32 -9.60 -12.31
CA PHE A 181 -0.10 -9.27 -12.26
C PHE A 181 -0.41 -8.28 -13.39
N ARG A 182 -1.51 -8.51 -14.13
CA ARG A 182 -1.90 -7.66 -15.26
C ARG A 182 -2.55 -6.36 -14.81
N VAL A 183 -1.73 -5.45 -14.30
CA VAL A 183 -2.15 -4.11 -13.85
C VAL A 183 -2.78 -3.29 -14.97
N GLU A 184 -2.55 -3.65 -16.24
CA GLU A 184 -3.17 -2.99 -17.38
C GLU A 184 -4.68 -3.18 -17.46
N LEU A 185 -5.25 -4.14 -16.74
CA LEU A 185 -6.71 -4.32 -16.70
C LEU A 185 -7.43 -3.23 -15.89
N TRP A 186 -6.69 -2.43 -15.11
CA TRP A 186 -7.23 -1.31 -14.34
C TRP A 186 -6.42 -0.02 -14.54
N GLU A 187 -7.09 1.06 -14.92
CA GLU A 187 -6.44 2.36 -15.14
C GLU A 187 -5.74 2.88 -13.88
N TYR A 188 -6.38 2.73 -12.72
CA TYR A 188 -5.82 3.12 -11.43
C TYR A 188 -4.46 2.46 -11.18
N THR A 189 -4.38 1.11 -11.25
CA THR A 189 -3.12 0.41 -11.00
C THR A 189 -2.09 0.70 -12.08
N ARG A 190 -2.50 0.83 -13.35
CA ARG A 190 -1.61 1.18 -14.46
C ARG A 190 -0.89 2.51 -14.24
N SER A 191 -1.57 3.51 -13.67
CA SER A 191 -0.96 4.83 -13.42
C SER A 191 0.12 4.83 -12.33
N GLN A 192 0.10 3.84 -11.45
CA GLN A 192 0.95 3.79 -10.24
C GLN A 192 2.12 2.80 -10.35
N VAL A 193 2.11 1.95 -11.37
CA VAL A 193 3.02 0.81 -11.49
C VAL A 193 3.86 0.96 -12.75
N LYS A 194 5.18 0.75 -12.62
CA LYS A 194 6.05 0.62 -13.77
C LYS A 194 5.83 -0.76 -14.38
N THR A 195 5.21 -0.81 -15.55
CA THR A 195 5.06 -2.04 -16.33
C THR A 195 6.42 -2.45 -16.88
N SER A 196 6.81 -3.70 -16.66
CA SER A 196 8.03 -4.24 -17.24
C SER A 196 7.76 -4.64 -18.69
N ALA A 197 8.62 -4.23 -19.63
CA ALA A 197 8.61 -4.73 -21.00
C ALA A 197 8.86 -6.26 -21.04
#